data_AF-A0A822ZIY6-F1
#
_entry.id   AF-A0A822ZIY6-F1
#
_cell.length_a   1.000
_cell.length_b   1.000
_cell.length_c   1.000
_cell.angle_alpha   90.00
_cell.angle_beta   90.00
_cell.angle_gamma   90.00
#
_symmetry.space_group_name_H-M   'P 1'
#
loop_
_entity.id
_entity.type
_entity.pdbx_description
1 polymer ?
#
loop_
_entity_poly.entity_id
_entity_poly.type
_entity_poly.pdbx_seq_one_letter_code
_entity_poly.pdbx_strand_id
1 'polypeptide(L)' 'MPKFIVTRQRGCTINILHWFNRRMQVIKENSILSFKIVKKLAIDFVEFDI' A
#
# COMPACT_ATOMS: atom_id res chain seq x y z
N MET A 1 0.87 -25.10 -10.42
CA MET A 1 2.14 -24.41 -10.14
C MET A 1 1.90 -23.36 -9.06
N PRO A 2 2.73 -23.24 -8.02
CA PRO A 2 2.56 -22.18 -7.03
C PRO A 2 2.83 -20.81 -7.68
N LYS A 3 1.86 -19.90 -7.62
CA LYS A 3 2.00 -18.52 -8.09
C LYS A 3 2.41 -17.65 -6.93
N PHE A 4 3.45 -16.83 -7.09
CA PHE A 4 3.79 -15.82 -6.10
C PHE A 4 2.69 -14.75 -6.07
N ILE A 5 2.13 -14.49 -4.89
CA ILE A 5 1.05 -13.53 -4.68
C ILE A 5 1.62 -12.33 -3.93
N VAL A 6 1.39 -11.12 -4.45
CA VAL A 6 1.79 -9.88 -3.79
C VAL A 6 0.58 -9.29 -3.09
N THR A 7 0.63 -9.23 -1.76
CA THR A 7 -0.39 -8.61 -0.93
C THR A 7 0.18 -7.37 -0.26
N ARG A 8 -0.60 -6.30 -0.18
CA ARG A 8 -0.25 -5.14 0.65
C ARG A 8 -1.11 -5.01 1.90
N GLN A 9 -0.40 -4.80 3.00
CA GLN A 9 -0.96 -4.63 4.33
C GLN A 9 -1.45 -3.19 4.56
N ARG A 10 -2.72 -3.04 4.96
CA ARG A 10 -3.39 -1.75 5.28
C ARG A 10 -3.38 -0.71 4.17
N GLY A 11 -3.30 -1.17 2.92
CA GLY A 11 -3.17 -0.32 1.73
C GLY A 11 -1.72 0.08 1.42
N CYS A 12 -1.50 1.30 0.95
CA CYS A 12 -0.17 1.82 0.63
C CYS A 12 0.43 2.56 1.84
N THR A 13 0.89 1.82 2.83
CA THR A 13 1.65 2.37 3.95
C THR A 13 3.09 2.63 3.55
N ILE A 14 3.62 3.80 3.89
CA ILE A 14 5.01 4.16 3.63
C ILE A 14 5.64 4.64 4.91
N ASN A 15 6.61 3.89 5.41
CA ASN A 15 7.38 4.28 6.57
C ASN A 15 8.29 5.46 6.21
N ILE A 16 8.28 6.50 7.06
CA ILE A 16 9.02 7.75 6.90
C ILE A 16 10.53 7.50 6.68
N LEU A 17 11.06 6.41 7.25
CA LEU A 17 12.47 6.01 7.16
C LEU A 17 12.91 5.56 5.76
N HIS A 18 11.99 5.19 4.86
CA HIS A 18 12.33 4.48 3.62
C HIS A 18 11.96 5.23 2.33
N TRP A 19 11.51 6.50 2.40
CA TRP A 19 11.04 7.23 1.21
C TRP A 19 11.72 8.58 0.97
N PHE A 20 12.25 8.75 -0.25
CA PHE A 20 12.90 9.97 -0.76
C PHE A 20 11.90 11.11 -1.13
N ASN A 21 10.60 10.84 -1.21
CA ASN A 21 9.57 11.80 -1.65
C ASN A 21 8.63 12.19 -0.51
N ARG A 22 8.69 13.46 -0.09
CA ARG A 22 7.86 14.02 0.99
C ARG A 22 6.35 13.88 0.76
N ARG A 23 5.88 13.80 -0.50
CA ARG A 23 4.45 13.65 -0.81
C ARG A 23 3.86 12.29 -0.38
N MET A 24 4.72 11.29 -0.17
CA MET A 24 4.32 9.94 0.23
C MET A 24 4.31 9.76 1.76
N GLN A 25 4.83 10.73 2.53
CA GLN A 25 4.88 10.69 4.00
C GLN A 25 3.51 10.87 4.66
N VAL A 26 2.47 11.26 3.91
CA VAL A 26 1.14 11.67 4.45
C VAL A 26 0.04 10.65 4.10
N ILE A 27 0.38 9.51 3.50
CA ILE A 27 -0.62 8.51 3.12
C ILE A 27 -1.00 7.71 4.38
N LYS A 28 -2.17 8.01 4.93
CA LYS A 28 -2.74 7.31 6.08
C LYS A 28 -3.07 5.85 5.74
N GLU A 29 -2.71 4.92 6.61
CA GLU A 29 -3.13 3.51 6.55
C GLU A 29 -4.66 3.37 6.55
N ASN A 30 -5.17 2.27 6.00
CA ASN A 30 -6.61 1.96 5.98
C ASN A 30 -7.48 3.11 5.44
N SER A 31 -6.97 3.87 4.48
CA SER A 31 -7.65 5.03 3.90
C SER A 31 -7.96 4.81 2.43
N ILE A 32 -9.04 5.43 1.95
CA ILE A 32 -9.42 5.37 0.54
C ILE A 32 -8.28 5.84 -0.37
N LEU A 33 -7.50 6.84 0.07
CA LEU A 33 -6.34 7.33 -0.66
C LEU A 33 -5.24 6.27 -0.76
N SER A 34 -4.93 5.56 0.33
CA SER A 34 -3.91 4.49 0.32
C SER A 34 -4.33 3.36 -0.62
N PHE A 35 -5.61 2.97 -0.64
CA PHE A 35 -6.15 1.95 -1.54
C PHE A 35 -6.15 2.39 -3.01
N LYS A 36 -6.47 3.65 -3.30
CA LYS A 36 -6.38 4.21 -4.67
C LYS A 36 -4.95 4.17 -5.21
N ILE A 37 -3.95 4.34 -4.36
CA ILE A 37 -2.54 4.27 -4.74
C ILE A 37 -2.13 2.82 -5.01
N VAL A 38 -2.57 1.86 -4.17
CA VAL A 38 -2.34 0.43 -4.42
C VAL A 38 -2.86 -0.01 -5.78
N LYS A 39 -4.02 0.49 -6.23
CA LYS A 39 -4.56 0.18 -7.57
C LYS A 39 -3.62 0.52 -8.73
N LYS A 40 -2.66 1.44 -8.53
CA LYS A 40 -1.66 1.84 -9.54
C LYS A 40 -0.40 0.97 -9.51
N LEU A 41 -0.30 0.03 -8.58
CA LEU A 41 0.83 -0.86 -8.40
C LEU A 41 0.45 -2.29 -8.83
N ALA A 42 1.44 -3.10 -9.18
CA ALA A 42 1.25 -4.52 -9.50
C ALA A 42 1.08 -5.34 -8.20
N ILE A 43 -0.07 -5.20 -7.56
CA ILE A 43 -0.43 -5.89 -6.31
C ILE A 43 -1.71 -6.69 -6.56
N ASP A 44 -1.74 -7.94 -6.11
CA ASP A 44 -2.87 -8.84 -6.31
C ASP A 44 -3.99 -8.60 -5.29
N PHE A 45 -3.63 -8.34 -4.03
CA PHE A 45 -4.59 -8.17 -2.92
C PHE A 45 -4.22 -7.05 -1.95
N VAL A 46 -5.24 -6.54 -1.26
CA VAL A 46 -5.10 -5.54 -0.19
C VAL A 46 -5.77 -6.06 1.08
N GLU A 47 -5.01 -6.05 2.18
CA GLU A 47 -5.51 -6.30 3.53
C GLU A 47 -5.93 -4.96 4.16
N PHE A 48 -7.02 -4.96 4.93
CA PHE A 48 -7.47 -3.81 5.72
C PHE A 48 -8.12 -4.28 7.02
N ASP A 49 -8.03 -3.45 8.05
CA ASP A 49 -8.65 -3.72 9.36
C ASP A 49 -10.13 -3.29 9.38
N ILE A 50 -10.98 -4.03 10.11
CA ILE A 50 -12.42 -3.76 10.33
C ILE A 50 -12.66 -3.41 11.79
#